data_AF-A0A2A9P7M7-F1
#
_entry.id   AF-A0A2A9P7M7-F1
#
_cell.length_a   1.000
_cell.length_b   1.000
_cell.length_c   1.000
_cell.angle_alpha   90.00
_cell.angle_beta   90.00
_cell.angle_gamma   90.00
#
_symmetry.space_group_name_H-M   'P 1'
#
loop_
_entity.id
_entity.type
_entity.pdbx_description
1 polymer ?
#
loop_
_entity_poly.entity_id
_entity_poly.type
_entity_poly.pdbx_seq_one_letter_code
_entity_poly.pdbx_strand_id
1 'polypeptide(L)'
;MASPTPVLDRARHVGYWQRCQRTFLPSDYTSNDSSRLTLAFFIVSALDLLSAPLTASDRAAVRVWVLGLQHPDGGFCGSATHALPGQDAVKGVANLAATSFALLLLAAAAESDEEAAAAFGGVERRKLLRWLRRLQRSDGSFGQVLWEGEPMGGRDTRHSYLASCVRWMLRGDVERGQNAWEEDIDVDALVGHIRRGQTYDGGLAETSRHESHAGYAYCGVAALHMLDRPLSSSSRPDRRDAIARGLADRLALVDFLVQRQFRYLAREEEMCATSEGENLIEPPLGSSDECSHVGYNGRWNKKADTCYCWWVAGTLEMLDGHNLVNGRPARRFLLDITQHRIGGFSKSAGGPPDLFHSYLGLAALALLGEQGLREIDVALCCSRDISRKIELAREGLLKAGDGEDVFDGDGFWDGVG
;
A
#
# COMPACT_ATOMS: atom_id res chain seq x y z
N MET A 1 -19.39 31.99 -15.40
CA MET A 1 -20.02 30.64 -15.39
C MET A 1 -19.13 29.77 -14.51
N ALA A 2 -19.69 29.07 -13.52
CA ALA A 2 -18.90 28.14 -12.72
C ALA A 2 -18.29 27.08 -13.65
N SER A 3 -16.99 26.79 -13.50
CA SER A 3 -16.36 25.69 -14.24
C SER A 3 -17.15 24.40 -14.00
N PRO A 4 -17.42 23.58 -15.03
CA PRO A 4 -18.12 22.31 -14.84
C PRO A 4 -17.41 21.47 -13.77
N THR A 5 -18.18 20.77 -12.93
CA THR A 5 -17.62 19.87 -11.92
C THR A 5 -16.83 18.77 -12.64
N PRO A 6 -15.53 18.57 -12.34
CA PRO A 6 -14.76 17.58 -13.03
C PRO A 6 -15.22 16.16 -12.70
N VAL A 7 -15.08 15.29 -13.69
CA VAL A 7 -15.56 13.91 -13.66
C VAL A 7 -14.38 12.97 -13.85
N LEU A 8 -14.40 11.88 -13.08
CA LEU A 8 -13.51 10.74 -13.31
C LEU A 8 -13.85 10.08 -14.65
N ASP A 9 -12.91 10.08 -15.60
CA ASP A 9 -13.11 9.41 -16.89
C ASP A 9 -12.88 7.90 -16.75
N ARG A 10 -13.87 7.23 -16.13
CA ARG A 10 -13.78 5.81 -15.78
C ARG A 10 -13.44 4.93 -16.99
N ALA A 11 -14.02 5.22 -18.16
CA ALA A 11 -13.79 4.42 -19.37
C ALA A 11 -12.31 4.48 -19.80
N ARG A 12 -11.69 5.66 -19.78
CA ARG A 12 -10.27 5.80 -20.09
C ARG A 12 -9.37 5.16 -19.03
N HIS A 13 -9.69 5.31 -17.74
CA HIS A 13 -8.95 4.65 -16.68
C HIS A 13 -8.99 3.13 -16.81
N VAL A 14 -10.17 2.54 -17.03
CA VAL A 14 -10.29 1.10 -17.29
C VAL A 14 -9.47 0.69 -18.50
N GLY A 15 -9.53 1.44 -19.61
CA GLY A 15 -8.71 1.17 -20.80
C GLY A 15 -7.21 1.22 -20.53
N TYR A 16 -6.74 2.21 -19.75
CA TYR A 16 -5.34 2.34 -19.34
C TYR A 16 -4.87 1.13 -18.54
N TRP A 17 -5.64 0.70 -17.53
CA TRP A 17 -5.27 -0.44 -16.69
C TRP A 17 -5.37 -1.77 -17.40
N GLN A 18 -6.39 -1.98 -18.25
CA GLN A 18 -6.48 -3.17 -19.10
C GLN A 18 -5.32 -3.27 -20.09
N ARG A 19 -4.86 -2.14 -20.66
CA ARG A 19 -3.64 -2.12 -21.49
C ARG A 19 -2.43 -2.58 -20.68
N CYS A 20 -2.25 -2.05 -19.47
CA CYS A 20 -1.13 -2.43 -18.60
C CYS A 20 -1.20 -3.89 -18.14
N GLN A 21 -2.40 -4.46 -18.01
CA GLN A 21 -2.61 -5.87 -17.67
C GLN A 21 -2.34 -6.82 -18.84
N ARG A 22 -2.80 -6.48 -20.06
CA ARG A 22 -2.80 -7.41 -21.21
C ARG A 22 -1.56 -7.32 -22.09
N THR A 23 -0.73 -6.30 -21.91
CA THR A 23 0.41 -6.01 -22.80
C THR A 23 1.66 -5.74 -21.99
N PHE A 24 2.82 -5.72 -22.67
CA PHE A 24 4.06 -5.32 -22.03
C PHE A 24 4.01 -3.88 -21.52
N LEU A 25 4.51 -3.67 -20.31
CA LEU A 25 4.69 -2.34 -19.77
C LEU A 25 5.72 -1.55 -20.60
N PRO A 26 5.64 -0.20 -20.63
CA PRO A 26 6.65 0.64 -21.27
C PRO A 26 8.07 0.32 -20.80
N SER A 27 9.06 0.55 -21.66
CA SER A 27 10.48 0.27 -21.37
C SER A 27 11.01 0.95 -20.11
N ASP A 28 10.41 2.07 -19.69
CA ASP A 28 10.78 2.79 -18.46
C ASP A 28 10.62 1.93 -17.20
N TYR A 29 9.73 0.92 -17.23
CA TYR A 29 9.56 -0.03 -16.12
C TYR A 29 10.62 -1.14 -16.07
N THR A 30 11.57 -1.19 -17.01
CA THR A 30 12.63 -2.21 -17.01
C THR A 30 13.44 -2.16 -15.72
N SER A 31 13.71 -0.96 -15.21
CA SER A 31 14.41 -0.77 -13.93
C SER A 31 13.62 -1.24 -12.70
N ASN A 32 12.34 -1.54 -12.87
CA ASN A 32 11.44 -2.06 -11.83
C ASN A 32 11.27 -3.58 -11.89
N ASP A 33 12.11 -4.32 -12.62
CA ASP A 33 12.02 -5.79 -12.69
C ASP A 33 12.04 -6.41 -11.28
N SER A 34 12.81 -5.86 -10.34
CA SER A 34 12.84 -6.34 -8.95
C SER A 34 11.54 -6.11 -8.15
N SER A 35 10.57 -5.37 -8.70
CA SER A 35 9.35 -4.92 -8.02
C SER A 35 8.08 -5.25 -8.81
N ARG A 36 8.12 -6.29 -9.68
CA ARG A 36 6.98 -6.65 -10.54
C ARG A 36 5.69 -6.98 -9.76
N LEU A 37 5.79 -7.60 -8.58
CA LEU A 37 4.63 -7.82 -7.71
C LEU A 37 3.94 -6.52 -7.29
N THR A 38 4.71 -5.45 -7.05
CA THR A 38 4.16 -4.11 -6.75
C THR A 38 3.40 -3.55 -7.93
N LEU A 39 3.97 -3.64 -9.15
CA LEU A 39 3.33 -3.16 -10.36
C LEU A 39 2.04 -3.94 -10.66
N ALA A 40 2.08 -5.27 -10.51
CA ALA A 40 0.92 -6.13 -10.68
C ALA A 40 -0.18 -5.78 -9.67
N PHE A 41 0.17 -5.55 -8.40
CA PHE A 41 -0.79 -5.12 -7.39
C PHE A 41 -1.50 -3.83 -7.79
N PHE A 42 -0.78 -2.80 -8.24
CA PHE A 42 -1.40 -1.54 -8.70
C PHE A 42 -2.36 -1.76 -9.85
N ILE A 43 -2.00 -2.60 -10.83
CA ILE A 43 -2.85 -2.89 -11.98
C ILE A 43 -4.13 -3.64 -11.57
N VAL A 44 -3.98 -4.75 -10.83
CA VAL A 44 -5.11 -5.59 -10.42
C VAL A 44 -6.02 -4.84 -9.46
N SER A 45 -5.45 -4.13 -8.49
CA SER A 45 -6.24 -3.39 -7.51
C SER A 45 -6.91 -2.16 -8.12
N ALA A 46 -6.31 -1.49 -9.12
CA ALA A 46 -6.99 -0.40 -9.83
C ALA A 46 -8.24 -0.90 -10.57
N LEU A 47 -8.10 -2.03 -11.28
CA LEU A 47 -9.22 -2.68 -11.97
C LEU A 47 -10.32 -3.09 -11.00
N ASP A 48 -9.95 -3.61 -9.84
CA ASP A 48 -10.89 -3.92 -8.76
C ASP A 48 -11.60 -2.66 -8.22
N LEU A 49 -10.87 -1.59 -7.88
CA LEU A 49 -11.46 -0.32 -7.44
C LEU A 49 -12.42 0.27 -8.47
N LEU A 50 -12.10 0.13 -9.76
CA LEU A 50 -12.95 0.56 -10.87
C LEU A 50 -14.12 -0.39 -11.13
N SER A 51 -14.24 -1.53 -10.43
CA SER A 51 -15.23 -2.58 -10.71
C SER A 51 -15.16 -3.09 -12.15
N ALA A 52 -13.94 -3.36 -12.63
CA ALA A 52 -13.64 -3.94 -13.94
C ALA A 52 -12.87 -5.25 -13.75
N PRO A 53 -13.55 -6.34 -13.36
CA PRO A 53 -12.90 -7.57 -12.90
C PRO A 53 -12.04 -8.23 -13.98
N LEU A 54 -11.01 -8.94 -13.53
CA LEU A 54 -10.20 -9.83 -14.37
C LEU A 54 -11.03 -11.03 -14.85
N THR A 55 -10.64 -11.62 -15.97
CA THR A 55 -11.22 -12.89 -16.42
C THR A 55 -10.77 -14.04 -15.51
N ALA A 56 -11.52 -15.13 -15.45
CA ALA A 56 -11.13 -16.31 -14.67
C ALA A 56 -9.73 -16.83 -15.04
N SER A 57 -9.39 -16.83 -16.33
CA SER A 57 -8.05 -17.21 -16.82
C SER A 57 -6.97 -16.25 -16.32
N ASP A 58 -7.21 -14.93 -16.38
CA ASP A 58 -6.25 -13.94 -15.86
C ASP A 58 -6.05 -14.09 -14.35
N ARG A 59 -7.12 -14.36 -13.58
CA ARG A 59 -7.04 -14.59 -12.13
C ARG A 59 -6.22 -15.84 -11.81
N ALA A 60 -6.43 -16.93 -12.54
CA ALA A 60 -5.63 -18.14 -12.42
C ALA A 60 -4.16 -17.91 -12.73
N ALA A 61 -3.87 -17.18 -13.83
CA ALA A 61 -2.51 -16.83 -14.19
C ALA A 61 -1.82 -15.98 -13.10
N VAL A 62 -2.54 -15.00 -12.50
CA VAL A 62 -2.03 -14.22 -11.36
C VAL A 62 -1.68 -15.13 -10.19
N ARG A 63 -2.59 -16.02 -9.79
CA ARG A 63 -2.36 -16.94 -8.68
C ARG A 63 -1.15 -17.84 -8.90
N VAL A 64 -1.08 -18.52 -10.04
CA VAL A 64 0.03 -19.42 -10.40
C VAL A 64 1.36 -18.65 -10.41
N TRP A 65 1.39 -17.48 -11.04
CA TRP A 65 2.58 -16.65 -11.10
C TRP A 65 3.03 -16.20 -9.71
N VAL A 66 2.13 -15.70 -8.86
CA VAL A 66 2.47 -15.22 -7.51
C VAL A 66 3.00 -16.36 -6.64
N LEU A 67 2.35 -17.53 -6.64
CA LEU A 67 2.82 -18.69 -5.87
C LEU A 67 4.18 -19.19 -6.36
N GLY A 68 4.46 -19.11 -7.67
CA GLY A 68 5.76 -19.42 -8.26
C GLY A 68 6.90 -18.51 -7.82
N LEU A 69 6.62 -17.38 -7.17
CA LEU A 69 7.62 -16.46 -6.61
C LEU A 69 7.92 -16.69 -5.13
N GLN A 70 7.28 -17.68 -4.51
CA GLN A 70 7.52 -18.00 -3.10
C GLN A 70 8.95 -18.48 -2.88
N HIS A 71 9.64 -17.89 -1.90
CA HIS A 71 11.01 -18.23 -1.57
C HIS A 71 11.05 -19.44 -0.63
N PRO A 72 11.94 -20.43 -0.85
CA PRO A 72 12.01 -21.66 -0.04
C PRO A 72 12.19 -21.44 1.46
N ASP A 73 12.88 -20.37 1.86
CA ASP A 73 13.12 -20.01 3.26
C ASP A 73 12.05 -19.10 3.89
N GLY A 74 11.00 -18.74 3.13
CA GLY A 74 9.91 -17.86 3.54
C GLY A 74 9.93 -16.50 2.84
N GLY A 75 8.72 -15.95 2.62
CA GLY A 75 8.50 -14.71 1.87
C GLY A 75 8.41 -14.94 0.35
N PHE A 76 8.35 -13.86 -0.42
CA PHE A 76 8.25 -13.89 -1.88
C PHE A 76 9.34 -13.04 -2.53
N CYS A 77 9.84 -13.51 -3.67
CA CYS A 77 10.72 -12.77 -4.56
C CYS A 77 9.93 -11.76 -5.40
N GLY A 78 10.52 -10.60 -5.69
CA GLY A 78 9.84 -9.53 -6.45
C GLY A 78 9.59 -9.84 -7.94
N SER A 79 10.31 -10.81 -8.52
CA SER A 79 10.20 -11.23 -9.93
C SER A 79 10.72 -12.64 -10.15
N ALA A 80 10.26 -13.27 -11.23
CA ALA A 80 10.70 -14.58 -11.67
C ALA A 80 12.17 -14.58 -12.14
N THR A 81 12.72 -13.41 -12.49
CA THR A 81 14.16 -13.27 -12.80
C THR A 81 15.05 -13.43 -11.57
N HIS A 82 14.48 -13.26 -10.37
CA HIS A 82 15.14 -13.62 -9.12
C HIS A 82 15.00 -15.12 -8.80
N ALA A 83 14.22 -15.88 -9.57
CA ALA A 83 14.00 -17.31 -9.36
C ALA A 83 14.14 -18.06 -10.70
N LEU A 84 15.38 -18.14 -11.22
CA LEU A 84 15.61 -18.74 -12.54
C LEU A 84 15.53 -20.28 -12.51
N PRO A 85 14.97 -20.92 -13.54
CA PRO A 85 14.96 -22.38 -13.65
C PRO A 85 16.38 -22.99 -13.64
N GLY A 86 16.58 -24.07 -12.89
CA GLY A 86 17.86 -24.80 -12.80
C GLY A 86 18.91 -24.14 -11.89
N GLN A 87 18.49 -23.23 -11.02
CA GLN A 87 19.36 -22.53 -10.08
C GLN A 87 19.05 -22.98 -8.65
N ASP A 88 20.08 -23.41 -7.90
CA ASP A 88 19.96 -23.67 -6.45
C ASP A 88 19.35 -22.46 -5.74
N ALA A 89 18.57 -22.73 -4.69
CA ALA A 89 17.74 -21.80 -3.90
C ALA A 89 18.41 -20.53 -3.35
N VAL A 90 19.69 -20.30 -3.66
CA VAL A 90 20.51 -19.14 -3.28
C VAL A 90 20.29 -17.93 -4.19
N LYS A 91 19.53 -18.05 -5.30
CA LYS A 91 19.66 -17.10 -6.44
C LYS A 91 18.58 -16.01 -6.54
N GLY A 92 17.65 -15.96 -5.58
CA GLY A 92 16.77 -14.81 -5.35
C GLY A 92 16.68 -14.50 -3.88
N VAL A 93 16.30 -13.27 -3.52
CA VAL A 93 16.12 -12.89 -2.12
C VAL A 93 14.66 -12.52 -1.89
N ALA A 94 14.03 -13.19 -0.93
CA ALA A 94 12.70 -12.81 -0.46
C ALA A 94 12.71 -11.36 0.03
N ASN A 95 11.72 -10.58 -0.39
CA ASN A 95 11.61 -9.17 -0.06
C ASN A 95 10.29 -8.87 0.68
N LEU A 96 10.36 -8.02 1.70
CA LEU A 96 9.21 -7.67 2.53
C LEU A 96 8.07 -6.99 1.75
N ALA A 97 8.39 -6.07 0.83
CA ALA A 97 7.39 -5.43 -0.01
C ALA A 97 6.76 -6.44 -0.98
N ALA A 98 7.60 -7.23 -1.66
CA ALA A 98 7.14 -8.30 -2.55
C ALA A 98 6.20 -9.27 -1.83
N THR A 99 6.55 -9.67 -0.61
CA THR A 99 5.73 -10.56 0.24
C THR A 99 4.37 -9.94 0.58
N SER A 100 4.33 -8.67 0.97
CA SER A 100 3.06 -7.98 1.25
C SER A 100 2.17 -7.91 0.01
N PHE A 101 2.74 -7.56 -1.15
CA PHE A 101 1.98 -7.46 -2.40
C PHE A 101 1.56 -8.82 -2.97
N ALA A 102 2.35 -9.88 -2.77
CA ALA A 102 1.97 -11.24 -3.13
C ALA A 102 0.68 -11.67 -2.41
N LEU A 103 0.60 -11.46 -1.09
CA LEU A 103 -0.58 -11.81 -0.31
C LEU A 103 -1.82 -11.00 -0.72
N LEU A 104 -1.65 -9.69 -0.96
CA LEU A 104 -2.73 -8.84 -1.49
C LEU A 104 -3.21 -9.33 -2.86
N LEU A 105 -2.30 -9.71 -3.75
CA LEU A 105 -2.62 -10.22 -5.09
C LEU A 105 -3.33 -11.58 -5.05
N LEU A 106 -2.93 -12.49 -4.16
CA LEU A 106 -3.60 -13.78 -3.99
C LEU A 106 -5.07 -13.59 -3.59
N ALA A 107 -5.34 -12.70 -2.64
CA ALA A 107 -6.71 -12.36 -2.24
C ALA A 107 -7.47 -11.63 -3.37
N ALA A 108 -6.82 -10.72 -4.09
CA ALA A 108 -7.43 -10.00 -5.20
C ALA A 108 -7.76 -10.89 -6.41
N ALA A 109 -7.09 -12.04 -6.55
CA ALA A 109 -7.36 -13.02 -7.59
C ALA A 109 -8.60 -13.89 -7.31
N ALA A 110 -9.12 -13.90 -6.07
CA ALA A 110 -10.35 -14.62 -5.74
C ALA A 110 -11.60 -13.84 -6.19
N GLU A 111 -12.56 -14.52 -6.80
CA GLU A 111 -13.87 -13.96 -7.17
C GLU A 111 -14.92 -14.22 -6.10
N SER A 112 -15.07 -15.48 -5.66
CA SER A 112 -16.04 -15.89 -4.65
C SER A 112 -15.44 -15.98 -3.24
N ASP A 113 -16.29 -16.20 -2.25
CA ASP A 113 -15.86 -16.37 -0.86
C ASP A 113 -15.17 -17.71 -0.61
N GLU A 114 -15.56 -18.75 -1.35
CA GLU A 114 -14.88 -20.04 -1.36
C GLU A 114 -13.47 -19.92 -1.93
N GLU A 115 -13.32 -19.26 -3.09
CA GLU A 115 -12.00 -18.95 -3.66
C GLU A 115 -11.18 -18.08 -2.70
N ALA A 116 -11.81 -17.13 -2.00
CA ALA A 116 -11.14 -16.27 -1.04
C ALA A 116 -10.63 -17.04 0.17
N ALA A 117 -11.44 -17.94 0.74
CA ALA A 117 -11.00 -18.83 1.81
C ALA A 117 -9.81 -19.73 1.39
N ALA A 118 -9.76 -20.08 0.10
CA ALA A 118 -8.66 -20.84 -0.49
C ALA A 118 -7.48 -20.00 -0.99
N ALA A 119 -7.56 -18.66 -0.95
CA ALA A 119 -6.60 -17.79 -1.64
C ALA A 119 -5.17 -17.92 -1.10
N PHE A 120 -4.98 -18.26 0.18
CA PHE A 120 -3.66 -18.56 0.74
C PHE A 120 -3.26 -20.04 0.70
N GLY A 121 -4.07 -20.91 0.09
CA GLY A 121 -3.65 -22.29 -0.21
C GLY A 121 -2.35 -22.28 -1.02
N GLY A 122 -1.36 -23.07 -0.59
CA GLY A 122 -0.01 -23.09 -1.16
C GLY A 122 0.98 -22.07 -0.57
N VAL A 123 0.54 -21.15 0.30
CA VAL A 123 1.44 -20.26 1.05
C VAL A 123 2.06 -21.03 2.22
N GLU A 124 3.39 -21.07 2.28
CA GLU A 124 4.21 -21.69 3.33
C GLU A 124 4.25 -20.82 4.60
N ARG A 125 3.07 -20.66 5.22
CA ARG A 125 2.80 -19.72 6.32
C ARG A 125 3.84 -19.76 7.43
N ARG A 126 4.18 -20.95 7.94
CA ARG A 126 5.11 -21.11 9.07
C ARG A 126 6.50 -20.59 8.72
N LYS A 127 7.01 -20.92 7.53
CA LYS A 127 8.31 -20.44 7.04
C LYS A 127 8.31 -18.92 6.88
N LEU A 128 7.23 -18.38 6.30
CA LEU A 128 7.06 -16.94 6.10
C LEU A 128 7.00 -16.16 7.42
N LEU A 129 6.24 -16.63 8.43
CA LEU A 129 6.18 -15.96 9.74
C LEU A 129 7.53 -15.98 10.47
N ARG A 130 8.26 -17.11 10.41
CA ARG A 130 9.62 -17.21 10.97
C ARG A 130 10.60 -16.31 10.25
N TRP A 131 10.51 -16.22 8.92
CA TRP A 131 11.28 -15.29 8.11
C TRP A 131 10.99 -13.83 8.46
N LEU A 132 9.71 -13.46 8.60
CA LEU A 132 9.28 -12.11 8.99
C LEU A 132 9.90 -11.69 10.33
N ARG A 133 9.92 -12.60 11.31
CA ARG A 133 10.53 -12.34 12.61
C ARG A 133 12.04 -12.09 12.51
N ARG A 134 12.73 -12.84 11.65
CA ARG A 134 14.18 -12.64 11.42
C ARG A 134 14.51 -11.31 10.75
N LEU A 135 13.55 -10.69 10.06
CA LEU A 135 13.72 -9.34 9.52
C LEU A 135 13.72 -8.26 10.61
N GLN A 136 13.17 -8.55 11.79
CA GLN A 136 13.10 -7.58 12.87
C GLN A 136 14.46 -7.43 13.57
N ARG A 137 14.91 -6.19 13.72
CA ARG A 137 16.14 -5.84 14.44
C ARG A 137 15.86 -5.63 15.92
N SER A 138 16.93 -5.62 16.71
CA SER A 138 16.86 -5.36 18.16
C SER A 138 16.32 -3.96 18.50
N ASP A 139 16.40 -3.01 17.58
CA ASP A 139 15.83 -1.67 17.73
C ASP A 139 14.34 -1.61 17.34
N GLY A 140 13.72 -2.74 16.96
CA GLY A 140 12.32 -2.83 16.54
C GLY A 140 12.04 -2.50 15.08
N SER A 141 13.02 -1.95 14.34
CA SER A 141 12.90 -1.73 12.90
C SER A 141 12.97 -3.05 12.13
N PHE A 142 12.54 -3.03 10.86
CA PHE A 142 12.57 -4.20 9.98
C PHE A 142 13.54 -4.01 8.82
N GLY A 143 14.23 -5.07 8.43
CA GLY A 143 14.93 -5.17 7.16
C GLY A 143 13.96 -5.42 6.00
N GLN A 144 14.43 -5.17 4.79
CA GLN A 144 13.72 -5.49 3.55
C GLN A 144 13.93 -6.94 3.12
N VAL A 145 15.11 -7.46 3.46
CA VAL A 145 15.62 -8.76 3.02
C VAL A 145 16.53 -9.34 4.11
N LEU A 146 16.79 -10.65 4.03
CA LEU A 146 17.88 -11.29 4.76
C LEU A 146 19.07 -11.48 3.82
N TRP A 147 20.25 -11.03 4.23
CA TRP A 147 21.52 -11.28 3.55
C TRP A 147 22.48 -11.94 4.54
N GLU A 148 23.01 -13.12 4.19
CA GLU A 148 23.88 -13.89 5.10
C GLU A 148 23.25 -14.14 6.49
N GLY A 149 21.92 -14.21 6.54
CA GLY A 149 21.16 -14.43 7.76
C GLY A 149 20.78 -13.17 8.54
N GLU A 150 21.31 -12.00 8.15
CA GLU A 150 21.11 -10.72 8.82
C GLU A 150 20.09 -9.81 8.09
N PRO A 151 19.28 -9.03 8.83
CA PRO A 151 18.30 -8.10 8.24
C PRO A 151 18.96 -6.87 7.61
N MET A 152 18.85 -6.73 6.29
CA MET A 152 19.44 -5.63 5.50
C MET A 152 18.42 -4.63 4.97
N GLY A 153 18.90 -3.45 4.56
CA GLY A 153 18.09 -2.32 4.10
C GLY A 153 17.95 -1.20 5.15
N GLY A 154 17.17 -0.17 4.82
CA GLY A 154 16.90 0.97 5.71
C GLY A 154 16.19 0.59 7.01
N ARG A 155 16.02 1.59 7.89
CA ARG A 155 15.28 1.48 9.16
C ARG A 155 14.02 2.34 9.15
N ASP A 156 13.52 2.70 7.98
CA ASP A 156 12.37 3.59 7.89
C ASP A 156 11.04 2.87 8.12
N THR A 157 9.98 3.64 8.35
CA THR A 157 8.67 3.11 8.74
C THR A 157 7.97 2.32 7.63
N ARG A 158 8.45 2.34 6.37
CA ARG A 158 7.87 1.50 5.29
C ARG A 158 7.98 0.02 5.63
N HIS A 159 9.10 -0.40 6.23
CA HIS A 159 9.31 -1.79 6.60
C HIS A 159 8.43 -2.19 7.78
N SER A 160 8.23 -1.30 8.75
CA SER A 160 7.29 -1.50 9.85
C SER A 160 5.85 -1.67 9.35
N TYR A 161 5.44 -0.83 8.40
CA TYR A 161 4.14 -0.92 7.74
C TYR A 161 3.95 -2.27 7.04
N LEU A 162 4.85 -2.63 6.13
CA LEU A 162 4.75 -3.88 5.39
C LEU A 162 4.79 -5.11 6.31
N ALA A 163 5.63 -5.10 7.35
CA ALA A 163 5.68 -6.16 8.34
C ALA A 163 4.37 -6.31 9.12
N SER A 164 3.77 -5.20 9.54
CA SER A 164 2.48 -5.20 10.22
C SER A 164 1.35 -5.74 9.33
N CYS A 165 1.36 -5.42 8.03
CA CYS A 165 0.41 -5.96 7.07
C CYS A 165 0.60 -7.47 6.94
N VAL A 166 1.81 -7.97 6.67
CA VAL A 166 2.08 -9.40 6.57
C VAL A 166 1.70 -10.15 7.84
N ARG A 167 2.04 -9.61 9.02
CA ARG A 167 1.61 -10.14 10.32
C ARG A 167 0.09 -10.25 10.38
N TRP A 168 -0.63 -9.17 10.08
CA TRP A 168 -2.08 -9.16 10.12
C TRP A 168 -2.69 -10.17 9.15
N MET A 169 -2.19 -10.25 7.92
CA MET A 169 -2.68 -11.18 6.90
C MET A 169 -2.51 -12.66 7.27
N LEU A 170 -1.48 -13.03 8.03
CA LEU A 170 -1.12 -14.45 8.23
C LEU A 170 -1.15 -14.95 9.67
N ARG A 171 -0.87 -14.11 10.67
CA ARG A 171 -0.58 -14.60 12.02
C ARG A 171 -1.82 -15.23 12.67
N GLY A 172 -2.96 -14.56 12.56
CA GLY A 172 -4.19 -14.91 13.27
C GLY A 172 -4.04 -14.82 14.79
N ASP A 173 -5.14 -14.96 15.51
CA ASP A 173 -5.16 -14.98 16.98
C ASP A 173 -4.88 -16.38 17.54
N VAL A 174 -3.77 -16.99 17.10
CA VAL A 174 -3.41 -18.36 17.46
C VAL A 174 -2.50 -18.34 18.69
N GLU A 175 -2.92 -19.00 19.77
CA GLU A 175 -2.29 -19.05 21.08
C GLU A 175 -1.23 -20.16 21.20
N ARG A 176 -0.30 -19.99 22.13
CA ARG A 176 0.79 -20.93 22.35
C ARG A 176 0.23 -22.30 22.77
N GLY A 177 0.63 -23.34 22.04
CA GLY A 177 0.17 -24.71 22.25
C GLY A 177 -0.85 -25.20 21.22
N GLN A 178 -1.44 -24.30 20.42
CA GLN A 178 -2.24 -24.67 19.25
C GLN A 178 -1.33 -25.10 18.09
N ASN A 179 -1.83 -25.95 17.19
CA ASN A 179 -1.01 -26.50 16.12
C ASN A 179 -0.52 -25.39 15.17
N ALA A 180 -1.38 -24.47 14.75
CA ALA A 180 -1.00 -23.37 13.86
C ALA A 180 -0.14 -22.27 14.53
N TRP A 181 0.31 -22.44 15.77
CA TRP A 181 1.06 -21.43 16.50
C TRP A 181 2.47 -21.21 15.95
N GLU A 182 2.87 -19.95 15.82
CA GLU A 182 4.22 -19.50 15.52
C GLU A 182 4.57 -18.31 16.41
N GLU A 183 5.84 -18.12 16.76
CA GLU A 183 6.23 -16.96 17.56
C GLU A 183 6.03 -15.66 16.76
N ASP A 184 5.44 -14.66 17.40
CA ASP A 184 5.14 -13.37 16.76
C ASP A 184 6.37 -12.45 16.74
N ILE A 185 6.26 -11.35 16.01
CA ILE A 185 7.22 -10.24 16.10
C ILE A 185 7.16 -9.58 17.48
N ASP A 186 8.23 -8.88 17.86
CA ASP A 186 8.23 -8.01 19.02
C ASP A 186 7.44 -6.73 18.72
N VAL A 187 6.15 -6.74 19.06
CA VAL A 187 5.22 -5.63 18.84
C VAL A 187 5.64 -4.38 19.60
N ASP A 188 6.13 -4.53 20.83
CA ASP A 188 6.51 -3.38 21.66
C ASP A 188 7.78 -2.70 21.14
N ALA A 189 8.75 -3.48 20.65
CA ALA A 189 9.92 -2.94 19.98
C ALA A 189 9.54 -2.16 18.70
N LEU A 190 8.62 -2.70 17.88
CA LEU A 190 8.11 -2.02 16.67
C LEU A 190 7.43 -0.69 17.04
N VAL A 191 6.51 -0.70 18.02
CA VAL A 191 5.83 0.51 18.51
C VAL A 191 6.86 1.55 19.01
N GLY A 192 7.85 1.09 19.78
CA GLY A 192 8.94 1.93 20.26
C GLY A 192 9.80 2.51 19.13
N HIS A 193 10.05 1.75 18.07
CA HIS A 193 10.78 2.21 16.89
C HIS A 193 10.05 3.37 16.19
N ILE A 194 8.75 3.21 15.91
CA ILE A 194 7.93 4.26 15.28
C ILE A 194 7.91 5.52 16.15
N ARG A 195 7.73 5.36 17.47
CA ARG A 195 7.73 6.48 18.43
C ARG A 195 9.01 7.31 18.37
N ARG A 196 10.16 6.67 18.19
CA ARG A 196 11.47 7.35 18.08
C ARG A 196 11.70 8.03 16.73
N GLY A 197 10.88 7.74 15.72
CA GLY A 197 10.97 8.34 14.39
C GLY A 197 10.37 9.75 14.30
N GLN A 198 9.65 10.22 15.33
CA GLN A 198 8.98 11.52 15.29
C GLN A 198 9.99 12.67 15.37
N THR A 199 9.85 13.65 14.48
CA THR A 199 10.75 14.79 14.29
C THR A 199 10.25 16.03 15.03
N TYR A 200 11.09 17.07 15.08
CA TYR A 200 10.82 18.32 15.83
C TYR A 200 9.60 19.11 15.33
N ASP A 201 9.23 18.92 14.07
CA ASP A 201 8.09 19.56 13.39
C ASP A 201 6.83 18.68 13.38
N GLY A 202 6.80 17.63 14.21
CA GLY A 202 5.66 16.74 14.41
C GLY A 202 5.56 15.59 13.40
N GLY A 203 6.24 15.67 12.26
CA GLY A 203 6.26 14.61 11.24
C GLY A 203 7.03 13.35 11.66
N LEU A 204 7.10 12.37 10.76
CA LEU A 204 7.86 11.13 10.95
C LEU A 204 8.93 10.99 9.89
N ALA A 205 10.08 10.43 10.27
CA ALA A 205 11.19 10.13 9.37
C ALA A 205 11.84 8.78 9.72
N GLU A 206 12.88 8.38 8.99
CA GLU A 206 13.67 7.17 9.33
C GLU A 206 14.27 7.25 10.74
N THR A 207 14.71 8.44 11.14
CA THR A 207 15.10 8.75 12.52
C THR A 207 14.65 10.17 12.85
N SER A 208 14.46 10.51 14.13
CA SER A 208 14.08 11.87 14.56
C SER A 208 15.05 12.98 14.16
N ARG A 209 16.25 12.64 13.65
CA ARG A 209 17.26 13.59 13.15
C ARG A 209 17.17 13.85 11.65
N HIS A 210 16.34 13.10 10.94
CA HIS A 210 16.11 13.30 9.51
C HIS A 210 14.94 14.24 9.25
N GLU A 211 14.81 14.68 8.00
CA GLU A 211 13.67 15.45 7.55
C GLU A 211 12.41 14.59 7.60
N SER A 212 11.36 15.10 8.25
CA SER A 212 10.01 14.53 8.24
C SER A 212 9.53 14.25 6.82
N HIS A 213 8.73 13.22 6.60
CA HIS A 213 8.12 12.94 5.29
C HIS A 213 6.71 12.35 5.46
N ALA A 214 5.72 12.87 4.73
CA ALA A 214 4.34 12.39 4.80
C ALA A 214 4.19 10.90 4.45
N GLY A 215 5.01 10.39 3.51
CA GLY A 215 5.08 8.95 3.24
C GLY A 215 5.55 8.11 4.43
N TYR A 216 6.56 8.58 5.19
CA TYR A 216 6.98 7.89 6.42
C TYR A 216 5.96 8.05 7.54
N ALA A 217 5.25 9.19 7.59
CA ALA A 217 4.13 9.38 8.50
C ALA A 217 2.99 8.38 8.24
N TYR A 218 2.58 8.24 6.99
CA TYR A 218 1.59 7.23 6.60
C TYR A 218 2.03 5.85 7.02
N CYS A 219 3.25 5.42 6.66
CA CYS A 219 3.70 4.07 7.00
C CYS A 219 3.79 3.85 8.51
N GLY A 220 4.24 4.85 9.29
CA GLY A 220 4.27 4.74 10.75
C GLY A 220 2.87 4.59 11.35
N VAL A 221 1.94 5.46 10.96
CA VAL A 221 0.55 5.41 11.45
C VAL A 221 -0.17 4.16 10.98
N ALA A 222 -0.02 3.77 9.71
CA ALA A 222 -0.59 2.55 9.17
C ALA A 222 -0.09 1.31 9.89
N ALA A 223 1.20 1.26 10.24
CA ALA A 223 1.73 0.14 11.01
C ALA A 223 1.06 0.01 12.38
N LEU A 224 0.92 1.13 13.11
CA LEU A 224 0.23 1.15 14.40
C LEU A 224 -1.25 0.81 14.26
N HIS A 225 -1.91 1.34 13.23
CA HIS A 225 -3.32 1.03 12.92
C HIS A 225 -3.53 -0.45 12.63
N MET A 226 -2.62 -1.10 11.89
CA MET A 226 -2.66 -2.53 11.62
C MET A 226 -2.40 -3.39 12.88
N LEU A 227 -1.60 -2.89 13.83
CA LEU A 227 -1.41 -3.55 15.13
C LEU A 227 -2.66 -3.46 16.01
N ASP A 228 -3.41 -2.36 15.92
CA ASP A 228 -4.70 -2.18 16.62
C ASP A 228 -5.85 -2.94 15.94
N ARG A 229 -5.66 -3.40 14.70
CA ARG A 229 -6.65 -4.18 13.97
C ARG A 229 -6.72 -5.63 14.51
N PRO A 230 -7.93 -6.18 14.76
CA PRO A 230 -8.09 -7.55 15.24
C PRO A 230 -7.47 -8.60 14.30
N LEU A 231 -6.86 -9.64 14.89
CA LEU A 231 -6.33 -10.79 14.16
C LEU A 231 -7.36 -11.91 13.95
N SER A 232 -8.49 -11.85 14.62
CA SER A 232 -9.68 -12.64 14.33
C SER A 232 -10.95 -11.84 14.65
N SER A 233 -12.09 -12.30 14.15
CA SER A 233 -13.42 -11.79 14.51
C SER A 233 -13.77 -11.99 15.99
N SER A 234 -13.11 -12.92 16.67
CA SER A 234 -13.30 -13.24 18.09
C SER A 234 -12.27 -12.60 19.04
N SER A 235 -11.27 -11.87 18.51
CA SER A 235 -10.21 -11.28 19.31
C SER A 235 -10.74 -10.28 20.34
N ARG A 236 -10.22 -10.38 21.58
CA ARG A 236 -10.57 -9.45 22.67
C ARG A 236 -10.08 -8.02 22.34
N PRO A 237 -10.85 -6.97 22.70
CA PRO A 237 -10.50 -5.58 22.39
C PRO A 237 -9.32 -4.99 23.19
N ASP A 238 -8.70 -5.75 24.09
CA ASP A 238 -7.92 -5.23 25.23
C ASP A 238 -6.49 -4.77 24.91
N ARG A 239 -6.05 -4.83 23.64
CA ARG A 239 -4.68 -4.44 23.21
C ARG A 239 -4.64 -3.41 22.07
N ARG A 240 -5.71 -2.62 21.89
CA ARG A 240 -5.82 -1.62 20.81
C ARG A 240 -5.30 -0.25 21.25
N ASP A 241 -4.02 -0.16 21.58
CA ASP A 241 -3.38 1.07 22.05
C ASP A 241 -2.07 1.40 21.31
N ALA A 242 -1.76 0.71 20.22
CA ALA A 242 -0.52 0.89 19.48
C ALA A 242 -0.40 2.32 18.93
N ILE A 243 -1.47 2.91 18.37
CA ILE A 243 -1.46 4.32 17.94
C ILE A 243 -1.13 5.24 19.12
N ALA A 244 -1.77 5.03 20.28
CA ALA A 244 -1.58 5.87 21.45
C ALA A 244 -0.16 5.77 22.03
N ARG A 245 0.45 4.57 21.99
CA ARG A 245 1.83 4.35 22.46
C ARG A 245 2.90 4.74 21.44
N GLY A 246 2.61 4.57 20.16
CA GLY A 246 3.56 4.71 19.05
C GLY A 246 3.72 6.13 18.53
N LEU A 247 2.81 7.05 18.84
CA LEU A 247 2.94 8.48 18.52
C LEU A 247 3.37 9.24 19.77
N ALA A 248 4.51 9.94 19.73
CA ALA A 248 4.96 10.71 20.89
C ALA A 248 4.12 11.98 21.10
N ASP A 249 3.76 12.66 20.01
CA ASP A 249 2.83 13.80 19.98
C ASP A 249 1.88 13.68 18.78
N ARG A 250 0.65 13.20 19.03
CA ARG A 250 -0.38 13.03 17.98
C ARG A 250 -0.83 14.36 17.41
N LEU A 251 -0.90 15.43 18.20
CA LEU A 251 -1.39 16.73 17.73
C LEU A 251 -0.38 17.40 16.82
N ALA A 252 0.91 17.34 17.16
CA ALA A 252 1.97 17.84 16.29
C ALA A 252 2.02 17.09 14.95
N LEU A 253 1.77 15.78 14.95
CA LEU A 253 1.67 15.02 13.70
C LEU A 253 0.46 15.44 12.85
N VAL A 254 -0.69 15.67 13.47
CA VAL A 254 -1.87 16.18 12.76
C VAL A 254 -1.59 17.56 12.16
N ASP A 255 -0.97 18.48 12.91
CA ASP A 255 -0.57 19.80 12.41
C ASP A 255 0.39 19.69 11.22
N PHE A 256 1.43 18.84 11.33
CA PHE A 256 2.33 18.53 10.23
C PHE A 256 1.59 18.09 8.96
N LEU A 257 0.60 17.20 9.09
CA LEU A 257 -0.19 16.67 7.97
C LEU A 257 -1.12 17.71 7.35
N VAL A 258 -1.82 18.51 8.17
CA VAL A 258 -2.69 19.58 7.67
C VAL A 258 -1.89 20.58 6.85
N GLN A 259 -0.68 20.91 7.28
CA GLN A 259 0.21 21.85 6.57
C GLN A 259 0.87 21.28 5.31
N ARG A 260 0.56 20.04 4.91
CA ARG A 260 0.92 19.51 3.57
C ARG A 260 -0.05 19.93 2.48
N GLN A 261 -1.21 20.47 2.88
CA GLN A 261 -2.25 20.94 1.98
C GLN A 261 -2.01 22.42 1.66
N PHE A 262 -1.95 22.76 0.37
CA PHE A 262 -1.80 24.15 -0.04
C PHE A 262 -2.57 24.41 -1.33
N ARG A 263 -2.96 25.68 -1.50
CA ARG A 263 -3.57 26.15 -2.74
C ARG A 263 -2.63 25.88 -3.91
N TYR A 264 -3.10 25.10 -4.88
CA TYR A 264 -2.34 24.79 -6.07
C TYR A 264 -2.46 25.90 -7.11
N LEU A 265 -1.33 26.34 -7.64
CA LEU A 265 -1.18 27.49 -8.54
C LEU A 265 -0.75 27.01 -9.92
N ALA A 266 -1.70 26.43 -10.65
CA ALA A 266 -1.44 25.76 -11.93
C ALA A 266 -0.83 26.69 -12.99
N ARG A 267 -1.33 27.93 -13.09
CA ARG A 267 -0.85 28.92 -14.08
C ARG A 267 0.57 29.35 -13.79
N GLU A 268 0.88 29.56 -12.52
CA GLU A 268 2.19 29.97 -12.06
C GLU A 268 3.20 28.82 -12.23
N GLU A 269 2.81 27.56 -12.01
CA GLU A 269 3.68 26.42 -12.27
C GLU A 269 3.98 26.21 -13.76
N GLU A 270 3.00 26.42 -14.65
CA GLU A 270 3.21 26.38 -16.10
C GLU A 270 4.16 27.50 -16.58
N MET A 271 4.07 28.70 -16.00
CA MET A 271 4.97 29.82 -16.32
C MET A 271 6.39 29.60 -15.75
N CYS A 272 6.51 29.12 -14.51
CA CYS A 272 7.78 28.83 -13.85
C CYS A 272 8.49 27.57 -14.36
N ALA A 273 7.81 26.68 -15.10
CA ALA A 273 8.45 25.54 -15.76
C ALA A 273 9.56 25.95 -16.77
N THR A 274 9.65 27.25 -17.09
CA THR A 274 10.71 27.84 -17.91
C THR A 274 11.92 28.38 -17.12
N SER A 275 11.87 28.39 -15.78
CA SER A 275 12.96 28.82 -14.90
C SER A 275 13.28 27.73 -13.87
N GLU A 276 14.46 27.12 -13.95
CA GLU A 276 14.96 26.28 -12.86
C GLU A 276 15.16 27.14 -11.60
N GLY A 277 14.32 27.00 -10.58
CA GLY A 277 14.52 27.79 -9.36
C GLY A 277 13.62 27.53 -8.17
N GLU A 278 12.31 27.32 -8.35
CA GLU A 278 11.39 27.38 -7.20
C GLU A 278 10.77 26.01 -6.83
N ASN A 279 10.98 25.62 -5.57
CA ASN A 279 10.47 24.35 -5.01
C ASN A 279 9.05 24.46 -4.47
N LEU A 280 8.55 25.67 -4.18
CA LEU A 280 7.19 25.97 -3.78
C LEU A 280 6.82 27.31 -4.41
N ILE A 281 5.63 27.39 -5.02
CA ILE A 281 5.11 28.61 -5.60
C ILE A 281 4.07 29.17 -4.64
N GLU A 282 4.34 30.36 -4.11
CA GLU A 282 3.45 31.03 -3.17
C GLU A 282 2.48 31.97 -3.91
N PRO A 283 1.21 32.05 -3.47
CA PRO A 283 0.28 32.99 -4.06
C PRO A 283 0.70 34.43 -3.75
N PRO A 284 0.46 35.40 -4.65
CA PRO A 284 0.70 36.80 -4.36
C PRO A 284 -0.05 37.24 -3.10
N LEU A 285 0.62 38.01 -2.24
CA LEU A 285 0.04 38.63 -1.05
C LEU A 285 -1.24 39.39 -1.44
N GLY A 286 -2.38 39.02 -0.84
CA GLY A 286 -3.68 39.64 -1.11
C GLY A 286 -4.53 39.01 -2.22
N SER A 287 -4.10 37.89 -2.82
CA SER A 287 -4.93 37.15 -3.77
C SER A 287 -6.14 36.51 -3.08
N SER A 288 -7.35 36.99 -3.40
CA SER A 288 -8.62 36.58 -2.78
C SER A 288 -9.36 35.47 -3.54
N ASP A 289 -8.71 34.82 -4.50
CA ASP A 289 -9.40 33.83 -5.33
C ASP A 289 -9.84 32.63 -4.48
N GLU A 290 -11.06 32.16 -4.71
CA GLU A 290 -11.61 30.93 -4.13
C GLU A 290 -10.61 29.79 -4.34
N CYS A 291 -10.26 29.04 -3.28
CA CYS A 291 -9.29 27.95 -3.37
C CYS A 291 -9.88 26.79 -4.21
N SER A 292 -9.65 26.84 -5.53
CA SER A 292 -10.27 25.93 -6.49
C SER A 292 -9.62 24.56 -6.51
N HIS A 293 -8.31 24.50 -6.28
CA HIS A 293 -7.48 23.30 -6.35
C HIS A 293 -6.52 23.28 -5.15
N VAL A 294 -6.45 22.14 -4.46
CA VAL A 294 -5.51 21.92 -3.35
C VAL A 294 -4.61 20.74 -3.71
N GLY A 295 -3.32 21.03 -3.80
CA GLY A 295 -2.27 20.03 -3.97
C GLY A 295 -1.66 19.66 -2.62
N TYR A 296 -0.94 18.54 -2.61
CA TYR A 296 -0.29 18.01 -1.41
C TYR A 296 1.19 17.80 -1.68
N ASN A 297 2.03 18.08 -0.69
CA ASN A 297 3.45 17.73 -0.73
C ASN A 297 3.82 16.73 0.37
N GLY A 298 5.00 16.14 0.24
CA GLY A 298 5.52 15.20 1.24
C GLY A 298 6.22 15.88 2.40
N ARG A 299 6.72 17.11 2.19
CA ARG A 299 7.66 17.82 3.06
C ARG A 299 7.54 19.31 2.84
N TRP A 300 8.01 20.09 3.82
CA TRP A 300 8.03 21.55 3.74
C TRP A 300 8.69 22.06 2.46
N ASN A 301 8.12 23.11 1.88
CA ASN A 301 8.67 23.83 0.74
C ASN A 301 8.94 22.93 -0.49
N LYS A 302 8.11 21.90 -0.72
CA LYS A 302 8.14 21.05 -1.91
C LYS A 302 6.88 21.20 -2.74
N LYS A 303 7.02 20.88 -4.04
CA LYS A 303 5.96 20.91 -5.05
C LYS A 303 4.85 19.91 -4.73
N ALA A 304 3.67 20.17 -5.30
CA ALA A 304 2.55 19.26 -5.23
C ALA A 304 2.87 17.97 -6.00
N ASP A 305 2.38 16.85 -5.48
CA ASP A 305 2.51 15.55 -6.13
C ASP A 305 1.26 14.71 -5.81
N THR A 306 0.67 14.13 -6.85
CA THR A 306 -0.55 13.32 -6.83
C THR A 306 -0.58 12.30 -5.69
N CYS A 307 0.53 11.63 -5.42
CA CYS A 307 0.54 10.55 -4.43
C CYS A 307 0.33 11.06 -2.99
N TYR A 308 0.66 12.32 -2.69
CA TYR A 308 0.45 12.86 -1.34
C TYR A 308 -1.01 13.17 -1.03
N CYS A 309 -1.88 13.28 -2.04
CA CYS A 309 -3.32 13.28 -1.81
C CYS A 309 -3.75 11.99 -1.08
N TRP A 310 -3.11 10.85 -1.39
CA TRP A 310 -3.30 9.61 -0.64
C TRP A 310 -2.53 9.60 0.67
N TRP A 311 -1.21 9.80 0.63
CA TRP A 311 -0.37 9.61 1.83
C TRP A 311 -0.80 10.51 2.98
N VAL A 312 -1.20 11.76 2.72
CA VAL A 312 -1.63 12.70 3.77
C VAL A 312 -3.06 12.42 4.20
N ALA A 313 -4.02 12.37 3.27
CA ALA A 313 -5.43 12.18 3.61
C ALA A 313 -5.67 10.81 4.26
N GLY A 314 -5.00 9.75 3.78
CA GLY A 314 -5.07 8.43 4.38
C GLY A 314 -4.48 8.37 5.78
N THR A 315 -3.41 9.14 6.05
CA THR A 315 -2.90 9.26 7.42
C THR A 315 -3.89 9.96 8.34
N LEU A 316 -4.52 11.05 7.86
CA LEU A 316 -5.54 11.77 8.62
C LEU A 316 -6.77 10.90 8.89
N GLU A 317 -7.22 10.11 7.93
CA GLU A 317 -8.33 9.15 8.10
C GLU A 317 -8.05 8.17 9.24
N MET A 318 -6.86 7.55 9.27
CA MET A 318 -6.46 6.62 10.35
C MET A 318 -6.30 7.29 11.73
N LEU A 319 -6.22 8.62 11.76
CA LEU A 319 -6.16 9.43 12.97
C LEU A 319 -7.48 10.14 13.28
N ASP A 320 -8.59 9.67 12.72
CA ASP A 320 -9.95 10.24 12.90
C ASP A 320 -10.08 11.71 12.43
N GLY A 321 -9.13 12.19 11.62
CA GLY A 321 -8.99 13.57 11.15
C GLY A 321 -9.57 13.84 9.76
N HIS A 322 -10.53 13.03 9.30
CA HIS A 322 -11.14 13.13 7.97
C HIS A 322 -11.68 14.54 7.64
N ASN A 323 -12.21 15.25 8.64
CA ASN A 323 -12.75 16.60 8.53
C ASN A 323 -11.67 17.69 8.32
N LEU A 324 -10.38 17.35 8.47
CA LEU A 324 -9.24 18.25 8.22
C LEU A 324 -8.75 18.19 6.77
N VAL A 325 -9.29 17.29 5.96
CA VAL A 325 -8.94 17.14 4.54
C VAL A 325 -9.74 18.14 3.71
N ASN A 326 -9.05 18.93 2.88
CA ASN A 326 -9.68 19.82 1.89
C ASN A 326 -10.22 19.02 0.70
N GLY A 327 -11.22 18.16 0.94
CA GLY A 327 -11.63 17.11 0.00
C GLY A 327 -12.12 17.60 -1.36
N ARG A 328 -12.99 18.63 -1.39
CA ARG A 328 -13.53 19.17 -2.65
C ARG A 328 -12.45 19.76 -3.57
N PRO A 329 -11.56 20.67 -3.10
CA PRO A 329 -10.50 21.18 -3.96
C PRO A 329 -9.36 20.16 -4.21
N ALA A 330 -9.13 19.19 -3.32
CA ALA A 330 -8.21 18.07 -3.58
C ALA A 330 -8.71 17.17 -4.71
N ARG A 331 -10.01 16.83 -4.70
CA ARG A 331 -10.68 16.10 -5.78
C ARG A 331 -10.54 16.83 -7.13
N ARG A 332 -10.71 18.16 -7.13
CA ARG A 332 -10.50 18.98 -8.34
C ARG A 332 -9.05 18.93 -8.81
N PHE A 333 -8.07 19.05 -7.92
CA PHE A 333 -6.65 18.88 -8.28
C PHE A 333 -6.40 17.53 -8.97
N LEU A 334 -6.93 16.44 -8.40
CA LEU A 334 -6.78 15.12 -9.00
C LEU A 334 -7.39 15.04 -10.41
N LEU A 335 -8.63 15.49 -10.57
CA LEU A 335 -9.40 15.30 -11.82
C LEU A 335 -9.14 16.34 -12.91
N ASP A 336 -8.85 17.59 -12.56
CA ASP A 336 -8.57 18.67 -13.53
C ASP A 336 -7.10 18.70 -13.95
N ILE A 337 -6.19 18.44 -13.01
CA ILE A 337 -4.75 18.71 -13.20
C ILE A 337 -3.97 17.43 -13.51
N THR A 338 -4.21 16.37 -12.74
CA THR A 338 -3.33 15.18 -12.77
C THR A 338 -3.92 14.00 -13.54
N GLN A 339 -5.25 13.98 -13.76
CA GLN A 339 -5.91 12.99 -14.59
C GLN A 339 -5.45 13.14 -16.05
N HIS A 340 -4.92 12.06 -16.62
CA HIS A 340 -4.37 12.10 -17.96
C HIS A 340 -5.40 11.71 -19.03
N ARG A 341 -5.32 12.34 -20.21
CA ARG A 341 -6.25 12.17 -21.35
C ARG A 341 -6.30 10.76 -21.96
N ILE A 342 -5.40 9.85 -21.57
CA ILE A 342 -5.40 8.44 -22.01
C ILE A 342 -5.88 7.48 -20.91
N GLY A 343 -6.28 8.02 -19.75
CA GLY A 343 -6.41 7.28 -18.49
C GLY A 343 -5.11 7.30 -17.68
N GLY A 344 -5.23 6.97 -16.39
CA GLY A 344 -4.16 7.11 -15.40
C GLY A 344 -4.03 8.54 -14.86
N PHE A 345 -3.15 8.70 -13.89
CA PHE A 345 -2.77 9.98 -13.29
C PHE A 345 -1.26 10.16 -13.40
N SER A 346 -0.83 11.40 -13.67
CA SER A 346 0.56 11.80 -13.63
C SER A 346 0.98 12.19 -12.22
N LYS A 347 2.29 12.29 -11.98
CA LYS A 347 2.85 12.87 -10.75
C LYS A 347 2.47 14.34 -10.55
N SER A 348 2.56 15.12 -11.63
CA SER A 348 2.38 16.57 -11.67
C SER A 348 1.65 16.99 -12.95
N ALA A 349 1.21 18.25 -13.02
CA ALA A 349 0.55 18.79 -14.21
C ALA A 349 1.37 18.54 -15.48
N GLY A 350 0.70 18.13 -16.55
CA GLY A 350 1.31 17.92 -17.87
C GLY A 350 2.23 16.71 -18.02
N GLY A 351 2.54 15.99 -16.93
CA GLY A 351 3.38 14.80 -16.97
C GLY A 351 2.68 13.56 -17.58
N PRO A 352 3.44 12.53 -18.00
CA PRO A 352 2.86 11.26 -18.40
C PRO A 352 2.27 10.52 -17.18
N PRO A 353 1.24 9.66 -17.37
CA PRO A 353 0.73 8.82 -16.30
C PRO A 353 1.63 7.62 -16.06
N ASP A 354 1.80 7.24 -14.80
CA ASP A 354 2.54 6.04 -14.38
C ASP A 354 1.72 5.21 -13.39
N LEU A 355 2.04 3.92 -13.23
CA LEU A 355 1.26 2.98 -12.45
C LEU A 355 1.16 3.40 -10.97
N PHE A 356 2.21 4.02 -10.42
CA PHE A 356 2.24 4.41 -9.01
C PHE A 356 1.31 5.59 -8.73
N HIS A 357 1.48 6.71 -9.44
CA HIS A 357 0.62 7.89 -9.25
C HIS A 357 -0.79 7.64 -9.77
N SER A 358 -0.95 6.83 -10.83
CA SER A 358 -2.28 6.43 -11.31
C SER A 358 -3.07 5.68 -10.26
N TYR A 359 -2.43 4.73 -9.57
CA TYR A 359 -3.09 3.96 -8.53
C TYR A 359 -3.38 4.82 -7.30
N LEU A 360 -2.41 5.59 -6.83
CA LEU A 360 -2.59 6.42 -5.62
C LEU A 360 -3.53 7.61 -5.83
N GLY A 361 -3.61 8.14 -7.05
CA GLY A 361 -4.64 9.12 -7.42
C GLY A 361 -6.04 8.51 -7.37
N LEU A 362 -6.20 7.28 -7.86
CA LEU A 362 -7.46 6.54 -7.78
C LEU A 362 -7.82 6.18 -6.32
N ALA A 363 -6.85 5.74 -5.53
CA ALA A 363 -7.01 5.45 -4.11
C ALA A 363 -7.42 6.69 -3.31
N ALA A 364 -6.79 7.84 -3.58
CA ALA A 364 -7.17 9.12 -2.98
C ALA A 364 -8.60 9.52 -3.36
N LEU A 365 -9.02 9.35 -4.61
CA LEU A 365 -10.41 9.59 -5.03
C LEU A 365 -11.39 8.65 -4.32
N ALA A 366 -11.06 7.37 -4.18
CA ALA A 366 -11.89 6.41 -3.45
C ALA A 366 -12.04 6.80 -1.97
N LEU A 367 -10.95 7.23 -1.33
CA LEU A 367 -10.96 7.76 0.04
C LEU A 367 -11.84 9.01 0.18
N LEU A 368 -11.84 9.88 -0.84
CA LEU A 368 -12.68 11.08 -0.89
C LEU A 368 -14.15 10.79 -1.28
N GLY A 369 -14.54 9.52 -1.45
CA GLY A 369 -15.90 9.11 -1.79
C GLY A 369 -16.29 9.36 -3.24
N GLU A 370 -15.33 9.30 -4.19
CA GLU A 370 -15.62 9.44 -5.62
C GLU A 370 -16.62 8.40 -6.11
N GLN A 371 -17.65 8.85 -6.82
CA GLN A 371 -18.68 7.95 -7.35
C GLN A 371 -18.11 6.99 -8.41
N GLY A 372 -18.55 5.74 -8.37
CA GLY A 372 -18.13 4.70 -9.31
C GLY A 372 -16.81 4.00 -8.94
N LEU A 373 -16.23 4.33 -7.78
CA LEU A 373 -15.15 3.57 -7.17
C LEU A 373 -15.66 2.73 -6.00
N ARG A 374 -15.03 1.58 -5.76
CA ARG A 374 -15.27 0.77 -4.56
C ARG A 374 -14.69 1.48 -3.32
N GLU A 375 -15.27 1.19 -2.16
CA GLU A 375 -14.71 1.62 -0.88
C GLU A 375 -13.30 1.06 -0.68
N ILE A 376 -12.42 1.89 -0.14
CA ILE A 376 -11.01 1.57 0.08
C ILE A 376 -10.72 1.30 1.55
N ASP A 377 -9.90 0.31 1.83
CA ASP A 377 -9.25 0.09 3.12
C ASP A 377 -8.01 0.99 3.18
N VAL A 378 -8.04 1.97 4.08
CA VAL A 378 -7.00 3.00 4.17
C VAL A 378 -5.65 2.45 4.61
N ALA A 379 -5.65 1.38 5.40
CA ALA A 379 -4.43 0.82 5.96
C ALA A 379 -3.79 -0.18 5.00
N LEU A 380 -4.57 -0.97 4.24
CA LEU A 380 -4.03 -1.90 3.24
C LEU A 380 -3.86 -1.28 1.85
N CYS A 381 -4.41 -0.07 1.64
CA CYS A 381 -4.41 0.63 0.36
C CYS A 381 -4.95 -0.28 -0.76
N CYS A 382 -6.09 -0.92 -0.54
CA CYS A 382 -6.80 -1.77 -1.51
C CYS A 382 -8.32 -1.68 -1.25
N SER A 383 -9.16 -2.27 -2.09
CA SER A 383 -10.61 -2.24 -1.79
C SER A 383 -10.93 -2.98 -0.49
N ARG A 384 -12.04 -2.59 0.16
CA ARG A 384 -12.54 -3.31 1.33
C ARG A 384 -12.91 -4.77 1.01
N ASP A 385 -13.27 -5.08 -0.23
CA ASP A 385 -13.51 -6.46 -0.67
C ASP A 385 -12.22 -7.29 -0.64
N ILE A 386 -11.10 -6.76 -1.17
CA ILE A 386 -9.80 -7.44 -1.08
C ILE A 386 -9.41 -7.66 0.39
N SER A 387 -9.62 -6.65 1.25
CA SER A 387 -9.32 -6.75 2.68
C SER A 387 -10.14 -7.83 3.39
N ARG A 388 -11.43 -7.95 3.06
CA ARG A 388 -12.32 -9.01 3.54
C ARG A 388 -11.88 -10.39 3.04
N LYS A 389 -11.48 -10.49 1.77
CA LYS A 389 -10.97 -11.75 1.18
C LYS A 389 -9.69 -12.22 1.86
N ILE A 390 -8.83 -11.31 2.32
CA ILE A 390 -7.66 -11.65 3.13
C ILE A 390 -8.06 -12.27 4.47
N GLU A 391 -9.09 -11.74 5.14
CA GLU A 391 -9.58 -12.31 6.41
C GLU A 391 -10.08 -13.74 6.19
N LEU A 392 -10.87 -13.98 5.13
CA LEU A 392 -11.30 -15.32 4.73
C LEU A 392 -10.12 -16.23 4.41
N ALA A 393 -9.14 -15.75 3.64
CA ALA A 393 -7.95 -16.51 3.28
C ALA A 393 -7.13 -16.93 4.50
N ARG A 394 -6.98 -16.02 5.48
CA ARG A 394 -6.33 -16.31 6.76
C ARG A 394 -7.09 -17.37 7.56
N GLU A 395 -8.40 -17.24 7.65
CA GLU A 395 -9.26 -18.20 8.36
C GLU A 395 -9.23 -19.59 7.72
N GLY A 396 -9.35 -19.67 6.39
CA GLY A 396 -9.27 -20.93 5.65
C GLY A 396 -7.91 -21.62 5.83
N LEU A 397 -6.83 -20.85 5.76
CA LEU A 397 -5.46 -21.33 5.98
C LEU A 397 -5.24 -21.87 7.40
N LEU A 398 -5.85 -21.24 8.41
CA LEU A 398 -5.75 -21.70 9.80
C LEU A 398 -6.56 -22.97 10.06
N LYS A 399 -7.77 -23.08 9.51
CA LYS A 399 -8.61 -24.28 9.63
C LYS A 399 -7.96 -25.51 9.00
N ALA A 400 -7.39 -25.36 7.80
CA ALA A 400 -6.68 -26.44 7.13
C ALA A 400 -5.46 -26.94 7.93
N GLY A 401 -4.81 -26.04 8.68
CA GLY A 401 -3.71 -26.40 9.56
C GLY A 401 -4.13 -27.29 10.74
N ASP A 402 -5.40 -27.28 11.15
CA ASP A 402 -5.90 -28.02 12.32
C ASP A 402 -6.47 -29.42 11.97
N GLY A 403 -6.27 -29.88 10.73
CA GLY A 403 -6.67 -31.23 10.29
C GLY A 403 -8.11 -31.33 9.74
N GLU A 404 -8.76 -30.21 9.47
CA GLU A 404 -9.90 -30.17 8.55
C GLU A 404 -9.33 -30.11 7.13
N ASP A 405 -9.38 -31.21 6.37
CA ASP A 405 -9.03 -31.22 4.95
C ASP A 405 -10.02 -30.33 4.17
N VAL A 406 -9.73 -29.03 4.11
CA VAL A 406 -10.48 -28.05 3.31
C VAL A 406 -9.96 -28.03 1.86
N PHE A 407 -8.80 -28.63 1.59
CA PHE A 407 -8.08 -28.52 0.32
C PHE A 407 -8.02 -29.79 -0.52
N ASP A 408 -8.74 -30.85 -0.13
CA ASP A 408 -8.88 -32.03 -0.99
C ASP A 408 -9.98 -31.83 -2.04
N GLY A 409 -9.58 -31.34 -3.22
CA GLY A 409 -10.08 -31.90 -4.47
C GLY A 409 -11.26 -31.24 -5.18
N ASP A 410 -11.33 -29.91 -5.31
CA ASP A 410 -12.19 -29.28 -6.31
C ASP A 410 -11.52 -29.09 -7.68
N GLY A 411 -10.21 -29.40 -7.81
CA GLY A 411 -9.50 -29.53 -9.10
C GLY A 411 -9.51 -28.26 -9.96
N PHE A 412 -10.00 -27.13 -9.43
CA PHE A 412 -10.16 -25.90 -10.19
C PHE A 412 -8.80 -25.30 -10.56
N TRP A 413 -7.86 -25.27 -9.61
CA TRP A 413 -6.50 -24.80 -9.87
C TRP A 413 -5.63 -25.84 -10.60
N ASP A 414 -6.01 -27.13 -10.55
CA ASP A 414 -5.30 -28.21 -11.23
C ASP A 414 -5.68 -28.34 -12.72
N GLY A 415 -6.78 -27.70 -13.14
CA GLY A 415 -7.31 -27.76 -14.51
C GLY A 415 -6.72 -26.75 -15.50
N VAL A 416 -5.75 -25.91 -15.09
CA VAL A 416 -5.14 -24.89 -15.95
C VAL A 416 -3.60 -24.95 -15.83
N GLY A 417 -3.04 -26.09 -16.24
CA GLY A 417 -1.61 -26.31 -16.43
C GLY A 417 -1.24 -26.37 -17.90
#